data_AF-A0A227JDP0-F1
#
_entry.id   AF-A0A227JDP0-F1
#
_cell.length_a   1.000
_cell.length_b   1.000
_cell.length_c   1.000
_cell.angle_alpha   90.00
_cell.angle_beta   90.00
_cell.angle_gamma   90.00
#
_symmetry.space_group_name_H-M   'P 1'
#
loop_
_entity.id
_entity.type
_entity.pdbx_description
1 polymer ?
#
loop_
_entity_poly.entity_id
_entity_poly.type
_entity_poly.pdbx_seq_one_letter_code
_entity_poly.pdbx_strand_id
1 'polypeptide(L)'
;MTDALFQPIQLGSLSLKNRIVMPPMTRSRASQPGNVANDMMATYYAQRAEAGLIVAEGTQISPMGQGYAWTPGIYSPEQIAGWKKVTDAVHEKGGVIFAQLWHVGRVTHPD
;
A
#
# COMPACT_ATOMS: atom_id res chain seq x y z
N MET A 1 -11.95 6.48 26.68
CA MET A 1 -11.52 7.59 25.81
C MET A 1 -12.75 8.12 25.07
N THR A 2 -13.02 9.41 25.13
CA THR A 2 -14.16 10.09 24.46
C THR A 2 -13.76 10.85 23.20
N ASP A 3 -12.47 10.86 22.84
CA ASP A 3 -11.98 11.56 21.65
C ASP A 3 -12.46 10.86 20.38
N ALA A 4 -13.08 11.63 19.47
CA ALA A 4 -13.65 11.15 18.22
C ALA A 4 -12.60 10.50 17.29
N LEU A 5 -11.33 10.92 17.35
CA LEU A 5 -10.26 10.39 16.51
C LEU A 5 -9.99 8.90 16.77
N PHE A 6 -10.13 8.47 18.03
CA PHE A 6 -9.86 7.10 18.47
C PHE A 6 -11.12 6.22 18.47
N GLN A 7 -12.27 6.73 18.03
CA GLN A 7 -13.50 5.94 17.91
C GLN A 7 -13.52 5.16 16.58
N PRO A 8 -14.14 3.96 16.55
CA PRO A 8 -14.31 3.20 15.33
C PRO A 8 -15.17 3.93 14.29
N ILE A 9 -15.02 3.54 13.03
CA ILE A 9 -15.82 4.06 11.92
C ILE A 9 -16.10 2.95 10.89
N GLN A 10 -17.33 2.93 10.36
CA GLN A 10 -17.71 2.03 9.29
C GLN A 10 -17.27 2.60 7.93
N LEU A 11 -16.58 1.81 7.12
CA LEU A 11 -16.18 2.13 5.76
C LEU A 11 -16.60 1.00 4.81
N GLY A 12 -17.71 1.18 4.10
CA GLY A 12 -18.31 0.11 3.30
C GLY A 12 -18.71 -1.06 4.19
N SER A 13 -18.20 -2.26 3.92
CA SER A 13 -18.40 -3.46 4.75
C SER A 13 -17.39 -3.62 5.88
N LEU A 14 -16.40 -2.74 5.99
CA LEU A 14 -15.30 -2.85 6.94
C LEU A 14 -15.53 -1.95 8.17
N SER A 15 -15.28 -2.48 9.37
CA SER A 15 -15.23 -1.70 10.60
C SER A 15 -13.78 -1.35 10.92
N LEU A 16 -13.43 -0.07 10.87
CA LEU A 16 -12.08 0.42 11.19
C LEU A 16 -12.01 0.75 12.68
N LYS A 17 -10.90 0.38 13.33
CA LYS A 17 -10.70 0.55 14.78
C LYS A 17 -10.58 2.00 15.26
N ASN A 18 -10.18 2.92 14.39
CA ASN A 18 -10.05 4.35 14.68
C ASN A 18 -10.11 5.15 13.37
N ARG A 19 -10.06 6.49 13.46
CA ARG A 19 -10.15 7.40 12.30
C ARG A 19 -8.79 7.88 11.80
N ILE A 20 -7.70 7.24 12.22
CA ILE A 20 -6.34 7.58 11.79
C ILE A 20 -6.03 6.79 10.53
N VAL A 21 -5.66 7.51 9.47
CA VAL A 21 -5.28 6.92 8.18
C VAL A 21 -3.78 7.07 8.00
N MET A 22 -3.10 6.00 7.58
CA MET A 22 -1.79 6.11 6.96
C MET A 22 -2.00 6.41 5.47
N PRO A 23 -1.69 7.64 5.00
CA PRO A 23 -1.93 8.02 3.61
C PRO A 23 -0.95 7.31 2.66
N PRO A 24 -1.23 7.29 1.34
CA PRO A 24 -0.32 6.74 0.36
C PRO A 24 0.97 7.56 0.31
N MET A 25 2.12 6.91 0.47
CA MET A 25 3.43 7.55 0.48
C MET A 25 4.42 6.72 -0.33
N THR A 26 4.71 7.12 -1.57
CA THR A 26 5.73 6.48 -2.41
C THR A 26 7.07 6.41 -1.68
N ARG A 27 7.59 5.18 -1.52
CA ARG A 27 8.87 4.94 -0.83
C ARG A 27 9.96 4.47 -1.77
N SER A 28 9.63 3.99 -2.98
CA SER A 28 10.61 3.49 -3.95
C SER A 28 11.52 2.41 -3.36
N ARG A 29 10.89 1.33 -2.86
CA ARG A 29 11.57 0.20 -2.19
C ARG A 29 11.26 -1.16 -2.83
N ALA A 30 10.62 -1.17 -4.01
CA ALA A 30 10.32 -2.41 -4.70
C ALA A 30 11.61 -3.10 -5.18
N SER A 31 11.66 -4.41 -5.04
CA SER A 31 12.79 -5.23 -5.48
C SER A 31 13.01 -5.09 -6.99
N GLN A 32 14.28 -5.13 -7.38
CA GLN A 32 14.73 -5.11 -8.76
C GLN A 32 15.42 -6.44 -9.11
N PRO A 33 15.28 -6.93 -10.36
CA PRO A 33 14.37 -6.42 -11.39
C PRO A 33 12.88 -6.69 -11.06
N GLY A 34 11.97 -6.00 -11.75
CA GLY A 34 10.54 -6.37 -11.79
C GLY A 34 9.59 -5.52 -10.93
N ASN A 35 10.09 -4.56 -10.15
CA ASN A 35 9.25 -3.66 -9.33
C ASN A 35 8.31 -4.44 -8.39
N VAL A 36 8.84 -5.45 -7.71
CA VAL A 36 8.06 -6.37 -6.86
C VAL A 36 8.06 -5.89 -5.41
N ALA A 37 6.88 -5.81 -4.79
CA ALA A 37 6.78 -5.57 -3.34
C ALA A 37 7.45 -6.70 -2.55
N ASN A 38 8.08 -6.40 -1.41
CA ASN A 38 9.00 -7.33 -0.76
C ASN A 38 8.85 -7.37 0.77
N ASP A 39 9.70 -8.17 1.42
CA ASP A 39 9.58 -8.44 2.86
C ASP A 39 9.86 -7.20 3.73
N MET A 40 10.70 -6.27 3.25
CA MET A 40 10.91 -4.99 3.96
C MET A 40 9.65 -4.10 3.89
N MET A 41 8.95 -4.09 2.76
CA MET A 41 7.68 -3.37 2.62
C MET A 41 6.59 -4.01 3.48
N ALA A 42 6.51 -5.35 3.53
CA ALA A 42 5.58 -6.07 4.40
C ALA A 42 5.81 -5.70 5.87
N THR A 43 7.07 -5.72 6.32
CA THR A 43 7.45 -5.27 7.67
C THR A 43 7.05 -3.82 7.93
N TYR A 44 7.32 -2.94 6.96
CA TYR A 44 7.02 -1.50 7.06
C TYR A 44 5.53 -1.20 7.26
N TYR A 45 4.66 -1.84 6.49
CA TYR A 45 3.21 -1.67 6.62
C TYR A 45 2.67 -2.38 7.86
N ALA A 46 3.15 -3.58 8.19
CA ALA A 46 2.75 -4.29 9.41
C ALA A 46 3.11 -3.50 10.68
N GLN A 47 4.23 -2.77 10.71
CA GLN A 47 4.56 -1.87 11.82
C GLN A 47 3.55 -0.72 12.01
N ARG A 48 2.73 -0.42 11.00
CA ARG A 48 1.76 0.69 10.99
C ARG A 48 0.30 0.20 10.96
N ALA A 49 0.09 -1.10 11.11
CA ALA A 49 -1.24 -1.73 11.09
C ALA A 49 -2.16 -1.26 12.23
N GLU A 50 -1.67 -0.48 13.20
CA GLU A 50 -2.46 0.22 14.23
C GLU A 50 -3.29 1.40 13.69
N ALA A 51 -3.01 1.88 12.48
CA ALA A 51 -3.90 2.79 11.77
C ALA A 51 -5.28 2.14 11.57
N GLY A 52 -6.34 2.96 11.55
CA GLY A 52 -7.67 2.53 11.17
C GLY A 52 -7.71 2.02 9.74
N LEU A 53 -7.02 2.72 8.84
CA LEU A 53 -6.82 2.33 7.44
C LEU A 53 -5.39 2.65 7.00
N ILE A 54 -4.78 1.73 6.26
CA ILE A 54 -3.59 1.98 5.46
C ILE A 54 -4.02 2.14 4.00
N VAL A 55 -3.54 3.18 3.33
CA VAL A 55 -3.53 3.25 1.88
C VAL A 55 -2.09 3.04 1.44
N ALA A 56 -1.84 1.94 0.73
CA ALA A 56 -0.51 1.61 0.23
C ALA A 56 -0.02 2.69 -0.75
N GLU A 57 1.30 2.77 -0.90
CA GLU A 57 1.93 3.64 -1.90
C GLU A 57 1.39 3.40 -3.32
N GLY A 58 1.53 4.41 -4.17
CA GLY A 58 1.13 4.34 -5.57
C GLY A 58 1.74 3.13 -6.24
N THR A 59 0.88 2.25 -6.76
CA THR A 59 1.26 1.00 -7.41
C THR A 59 0.85 1.01 -8.87
N GLN A 60 1.82 0.96 -9.79
CA GLN A 60 1.53 1.16 -11.21
C GLN A 60 0.73 0.00 -11.81
N ILE A 61 -0.31 0.35 -12.58
CA ILE A 61 -1.23 -0.62 -13.21
C ILE A 61 -0.70 -1.26 -14.50
N SER A 62 0.41 -0.74 -15.03
CA SER A 62 1.07 -1.23 -16.22
C SER A 62 2.53 -0.74 -16.24
N PRO A 63 3.40 -1.29 -17.12
CA PRO A 63 4.75 -0.76 -17.31
C PRO A 63 4.77 0.74 -17.62
N MET A 64 3.84 1.21 -18.48
CA MET A 64 3.72 2.62 -18.87
C MET A 64 3.12 3.52 -17.78
N GLY A 65 2.57 2.93 -16.71
CA GLY A 65 1.99 3.68 -15.60
C GLY A 65 3.03 4.19 -14.58
N GLN A 66 4.29 3.76 -14.69
CA GLN A 66 5.36 4.12 -13.77
C GLN A 66 5.86 5.55 -14.01
N GLY A 67 6.09 6.31 -12.94
CA GLY A 67 6.69 7.65 -13.00
C GLY A 67 7.90 7.90 -12.12
N TYR A 68 8.19 6.99 -11.19
CA TYR A 68 9.32 7.11 -10.28
C TYR A 68 10.06 5.78 -10.23
N ALA A 69 11.38 5.84 -10.01
CA ALA A 69 12.19 4.63 -9.89
C ALA A 69 11.71 3.74 -8.74
N TRP A 70 11.71 2.42 -8.98
CA TRP A 70 11.50 1.37 -7.98
C TRP A 70 10.21 1.46 -7.18
N THR A 71 9.15 2.02 -7.77
CA THR A 71 7.79 1.93 -7.24
C THR A 71 7.23 0.55 -7.54
N PRO A 72 6.48 -0.08 -6.62
CA PRO A 72 5.93 -1.41 -6.83
C PRO A 72 4.83 -1.41 -7.91
N GLY A 73 4.79 -2.41 -8.78
CA GLY A 73 3.67 -2.60 -9.71
C GLY A 73 2.56 -3.51 -9.14
N ILE A 74 1.45 -3.65 -9.88
CA ILE A 74 0.36 -4.59 -9.57
C ILE A 74 -0.23 -5.25 -10.83
N TYR A 75 0.59 -5.48 -11.86
CA TYR A 75 0.15 -6.03 -13.14
C TYR A 75 0.76 -7.40 -13.48
N SER A 76 1.79 -7.85 -12.76
CA SER A 76 2.41 -9.17 -12.96
C SER A 76 2.12 -10.15 -11.82
N PRO A 77 2.18 -11.47 -12.05
CA PRO A 77 2.02 -12.47 -10.99
C PRO A 77 2.99 -12.29 -9.82
N GLU A 78 4.25 -11.93 -10.10
CA GLU A 78 5.29 -11.72 -9.08
C GLU A 78 4.98 -10.50 -8.22
N GLN A 79 4.50 -9.42 -8.84
CA GLN A 79 4.04 -8.21 -8.16
C GLN A 79 2.85 -8.50 -7.25
N ILE A 80 1.88 -9.27 -7.73
CA ILE A 80 0.72 -9.71 -6.95
C ILE A 80 1.18 -10.57 -5.77
N ALA A 81 2.10 -11.51 -5.98
CA ALA A 81 2.65 -12.33 -4.90
C ALA A 81 3.41 -11.49 -3.85
N GLY A 82 4.16 -10.48 -4.29
CA GLY A 82 4.81 -9.51 -3.42
C GLY A 82 3.81 -8.72 -2.56
N TRP A 83 2.75 -8.20 -3.18
CA TRP A 83 1.69 -7.49 -2.45
C TRP A 83 0.92 -8.41 -1.51
N LYS A 84 0.70 -9.68 -1.88
CA LYS A 84 0.05 -10.65 -0.99
C LYS A 84 0.80 -10.79 0.34
N LYS A 85 2.13 -10.85 0.33
CA LYS A 85 2.93 -10.85 1.56
C LYS A 85 2.67 -9.60 2.43
N VAL A 86 2.55 -8.43 1.79
CA VAL A 86 2.26 -7.18 2.48
C VAL A 86 0.87 -7.21 3.11
N THR A 87 -0.15 -7.61 2.35
CA THR A 87 -1.53 -7.66 2.85
C THR A 87 -1.67 -8.70 3.96
N ASP A 88 -1.04 -9.87 3.82
CA ASP A 88 -1.06 -10.92 4.85
C ASP A 88 -0.44 -10.39 6.15
N ALA A 89 0.74 -9.76 6.10
CA ALA A 89 1.40 -9.20 7.29
C ALA A 89 0.60 -8.05 7.96
N VAL A 90 -0.17 -7.28 7.20
CA VAL A 90 -1.08 -6.26 7.75
C VAL A 90 -2.31 -6.91 8.40
N HIS A 91 -2.90 -7.91 7.74
CA HIS A 91 -4.08 -8.62 8.24
C HIS A 91 -3.78 -9.48 9.47
N GLU A 92 -2.60 -10.08 9.58
CA GLU A 92 -2.13 -10.78 10.78
C GLU A 92 -2.13 -9.88 12.03
N LYS A 93 -2.02 -8.57 11.86
CA LYS A 93 -2.12 -7.56 12.93
C LYS A 93 -3.50 -6.90 13.05
N GLY A 94 -4.51 -7.43 12.35
CA GLY A 94 -5.86 -6.87 12.33
C GLY A 94 -5.93 -5.48 11.70
N GLY A 95 -5.00 -5.13 10.81
CA GLY A 95 -5.05 -3.90 10.03
C GLY A 95 -5.92 -4.03 8.79
N VAL A 96 -6.31 -2.90 8.21
CA VAL A 96 -7.02 -2.81 6.93
C VAL A 96 -6.15 -2.04 5.95
N ILE A 97 -5.98 -2.55 4.72
CA ILE A 97 -5.12 -1.94 3.71
C ILE A 97 -5.79 -1.89 2.33
N PHE A 98 -5.70 -0.75 1.66
CA PHE A 98 -6.15 -0.52 0.29
C PHE A 98 -4.95 -0.26 -0.63
N ALA A 99 -5.02 -0.68 -1.90
CA ALA A 99 -4.02 -0.36 -2.91
C ALA A 99 -4.36 0.93 -3.67
N GLN A 100 -3.43 1.88 -3.75
CA GLN A 100 -3.57 3.06 -4.60
C GLN A 100 -3.18 2.72 -6.04
N LEU A 101 -4.16 2.37 -6.87
CA LEU A 101 -3.93 2.14 -8.29
C LEU A 101 -3.45 3.42 -8.97
N TRP A 102 -2.35 3.32 -9.72
CA TRP A 102 -1.63 4.48 -10.18
C TRP A 102 -1.26 4.44 -11.66
N HIS A 103 -1.47 5.58 -12.33
CA HIS A 103 -0.93 5.89 -13.65
C HIS A 103 -0.50 7.37 -13.61
N VAL A 104 0.79 7.64 -13.83
CA VAL A 104 1.34 8.99 -13.67
C VAL A 104 1.07 9.92 -14.87
N GLY A 105 0.73 9.35 -16.02
CA GLY A 105 0.52 10.10 -17.25
C GLY A 105 1.84 10.74 -17.69
N ARG A 106 1.84 12.07 -17.86
CA ARG A 106 3.02 12.82 -18.30
C ARG A 106 4.09 13.05 -17.23
N VAL A 107 3.81 12.73 -15.96
CA VAL A 107 4.76 12.93 -14.85
C VAL A 107 5.65 11.69 -14.75
N THR A 108 6.46 11.47 -15.79
CA THR A 108 7.37 10.33 -15.96
C THR A 108 8.59 10.73 -16.80
N HIS A 109 9.55 9.83 -16.94
CA HIS A 109 10.72 9.97 -17.80
C HIS A 109 10.87 8.70 -18.67
N PRO A 110 11.29 8.82 -19.96
CA PRO A 110 11.43 7.67 -20.86
C PRO A 110 12.57 6.71 -20.48
N ASP A 111 13.58 7.22 -19.78
CA ASP A 111 14.72 6.47 -19.21
C ASP A 111 14.57 6.31 -17.69
#